data_AF-F8FR41-F1
#
_entry.id   AF-F8FR41-F1
#
_cell.length_a   1.000
_cell.length_b   1.000
_cell.length_c   1.000
_cell.angle_alpha   90.00
_cell.angle_beta   90.00
_cell.angle_gamma   90.00
#
_symmetry.space_group_name_H-M   'P 1'
#
loop_
_entity.id
_entity.type
_entity.pdbx_description
1 polymer ?
#
loop_
_entity_poly.entity_id
_entity_poly.type
_entity_poly.pdbx_seq_one_letter_code
_entity_poly.pdbx_strand_id
1 'polypeptide(L)'
;MLTDETFGVAIQKAAKKRRIDEKWVHGLNVTAYVNWFIANLAGAFFTQWITNADTLGLEFALPAIFIGLLTISIVERQIIRIDLIVSLLAVLLVMVCSVWLSSSLSLIIATVAAATMGMVVIQWK
;
A
#
# COMPACT_ATOMS: atom_id res chain seq x y z
N MET A 1 16.13 -3.96 -0.71
CA MET A 1 14.99 -3.34 -1.40
C MET A 1 13.89 -3.17 -0.39
N LEU A 2 13.42 -1.95 -0.17
CA LEU A 2 12.30 -1.68 0.70
C LEU A 2 11.09 -1.42 -0.21
N THR A 3 10.23 -2.41 -0.34
CA THR A 3 8.93 -2.28 -1.01
C THR A 3 7.86 -1.90 0.01
N ASP A 4 6.71 -1.40 -0.44
CA ASP A 4 5.60 -0.99 0.44
C ASP A 4 5.16 -2.13 1.38
N GLU A 5 5.23 -3.38 0.94
CA GLU A 5 4.91 -4.55 1.74
C GLU A 5 5.96 -4.78 2.84
N THR A 6 7.25 -4.75 2.48
CA THR A 6 8.34 -4.90 3.48
C THR A 6 8.36 -3.74 4.47
N PHE A 7 7.98 -2.54 4.03
CA PHE A 7 7.83 -1.38 4.89
C PHE A 7 6.66 -1.54 5.86
N GLY A 8 5.51 -2.04 5.40
CA GLY A 8 4.38 -2.39 6.26
C GLY A 8 4.76 -3.40 7.34
N VAL A 9 5.47 -4.46 6.98
CA VAL A 9 5.96 -5.49 7.92
C VAL A 9 6.99 -4.89 8.90
N ALA A 10 7.86 -3.99 8.44
CA ALA A 10 8.82 -3.30 9.30
C ALA A 10 8.13 -2.37 10.31
N ILE A 11 7.12 -1.60 9.91
CA ILE A 11 6.32 -0.77 10.82
C ILE A 11 5.60 -1.62 11.85
N GLN A 12 5.00 -2.73 11.43
CA GLN A 12 4.36 -3.67 12.35
C GLN A 12 5.37 -4.21 13.39
N LYS A 13 6.59 -4.54 12.95
CA LYS A 13 7.65 -4.97 13.85
C LYS A 13 8.06 -3.86 14.81
N ALA A 14 8.16 -2.63 14.33
CA ALA A 14 8.50 -1.44 15.12
C ALA A 14 7.45 -1.14 16.20
N ALA A 15 6.17 -1.26 15.85
CA ALA A 15 5.05 -1.06 16.75
C ALA A 15 5.06 -2.06 17.92
N LYS A 16 5.46 -3.31 17.66
CA LYS A 16 5.56 -4.38 18.68
C LYS A 16 6.89 -4.38 19.44
N LYS A 17 8.00 -4.03 18.79
CA LYS A 17 9.33 -3.95 19.40
C LYS A 17 9.93 -2.59 19.05
N ARG A 18 10.04 -1.70 20.05
CA ARG A 18 10.54 -0.31 19.94
C ARG A 18 11.90 -0.12 19.20
N ARG A 19 12.62 -1.20 18.89
CA ARG A 19 13.86 -1.19 18.11
C ARG A 19 13.81 -2.27 17.04
N ILE A 20 14.06 -1.89 15.80
CA ILE A 20 14.27 -2.79 14.68
C ILE A 20 15.79 -2.96 14.51
N ASP A 21 16.25 -4.21 14.48
CA ASP A 21 17.65 -4.52 14.25
C ASP A 21 17.98 -4.43 12.75
N GLU A 22 19.12 -3.84 12.40
CA GLU A 22 19.58 -3.71 11.01
C GLU A 22 19.70 -5.07 10.32
N LYS A 23 20.15 -6.11 11.04
CA LYS A 23 20.26 -7.48 10.50
C LYS A 23 18.89 -8.06 10.19
N TRP A 24 17.86 -7.68 10.95
CA TRP A 24 16.49 -8.13 10.69
C TRP A 24 15.92 -7.47 9.43
N VAL A 25 16.17 -6.18 9.20
CA VAL A 25 15.75 -5.48 7.97
C VAL A 25 16.45 -6.08 6.75
N HIS A 26 17.74 -6.40 6.87
CA HIS A 26 18.45 -7.11 5.80
C HIS A 26 17.85 -8.50 5.52
N GLY A 27 17.54 -9.27 6.56
CA GLY A 27 16.86 -10.57 6.41
C GLY A 27 15.49 -10.45 5.74
N LEU A 28 14.71 -9.43 6.09
CA LEU A 28 13.42 -9.13 5.46
C LEU A 28 13.58 -8.84 3.96
N ASN A 29 14.55 -7.99 3.61
CA ASN A 29 14.84 -7.64 2.22
C ASN A 29 15.32 -8.83 1.39
N VAL A 30 16.17 -9.70 1.97
CA VAL A 30 16.63 -10.92 1.29
C VAL A 30 15.47 -11.89 1.08
N THR A 31 14.61 -12.07 2.09
CA THR A 31 13.43 -12.95 1.97
C THR A 31 12.46 -12.44 0.90
N ALA A 32 12.22 -11.13 0.86
CA ALA A 32 11.39 -10.50 -0.17
C ALA A 32 11.99 -10.69 -1.57
N TYR A 33 13.30 -10.57 -1.72
CA TYR A 33 13.99 -10.77 -3.00
C TYR A 33 13.92 -12.22 -3.49
N VAL A 34 14.13 -13.19 -2.59
CA VAL A 34 14.00 -14.62 -2.91
C VAL A 34 12.56 -14.94 -3.29
N ASN A 35 11.57 -14.42 -2.56
CA ASN A 35 10.16 -14.58 -2.90
C ASN A 35 9.83 -13.99 -4.27
N TRP A 36 10.33 -12.78 -4.56
CA TRP A 36 10.16 -12.15 -5.87
C TRP A 36 10.78 -13.00 -7.00
N PHE A 37 11.97 -13.54 -6.81
CA PHE A 37 12.61 -14.42 -7.78
C PHE A 37 11.78 -15.69 -8.03
N ILE A 38 11.32 -16.35 -6.96
CA ILE A 38 10.47 -17.55 -7.06
C ILE A 38 9.14 -17.22 -7.74
N ALA A 39 8.50 -16.10 -7.39
CA ALA A 39 7.24 -15.67 -8.00
C ALA A 39 7.39 -15.39 -9.49
N ASN A 40 8.50 -14.79 -9.93
CA ASN A 40 8.78 -14.59 -11.36
C ASN A 40 9.03 -15.91 -12.09
N LEU A 41 9.77 -16.84 -11.47
CA LEU A 41 10.02 -18.15 -12.05
C LEU A 41 8.72 -18.97 -12.18
N ALA A 42 7.90 -18.96 -11.13
CA ALA A 42 6.59 -19.59 -11.14
C ALA A 42 5.68 -18.94 -12.18
N GLY A 43 5.62 -17.60 -12.22
CA GLY A 43 4.87 -16.85 -13.21
C GLY A 43 5.29 -17.20 -14.64
N ALA A 44 6.60 -17.24 -14.92
CA ALA A 44 7.13 -17.62 -16.23
C ALA A 44 6.73 -19.06 -16.61
N PHE A 45 6.74 -20.00 -15.66
CA PHE A 45 6.33 -21.39 -15.90
C PHE A 45 4.82 -21.51 -16.16
N PHE A 46 3.99 -20.90 -15.32
CA PHE A 46 2.52 -20.98 -15.44
C PHE A 46 1.97 -20.18 -16.62
N THR A 47 2.64 -19.10 -17.03
CA THR A 47 2.24 -18.30 -18.20
C THR A 47 2.28 -19.12 -19.49
N GLN A 48 3.14 -20.14 -19.59
CA GLN A 48 3.19 -21.03 -20.77
C GLN A 48 1.90 -21.84 -20.98
N TRP A 49 1.11 -22.06 -19.93
CA TRP A 49 -0.17 -22.78 -20.00
C TRP A 49 -1.38 -21.84 -20.10
N ILE A 50 -1.17 -20.54 -19.93
CA ILE A 50 -2.21 -19.52 -19.98
C ILE A 50 -2.19 -18.87 -21.37
N THR A 51 -3.11 -19.30 -22.24
CA THR A 51 -3.21 -18.78 -23.62
C THR A 51 -3.80 -17.36 -23.68
N ASN A 52 -4.62 -16.96 -22.70
CA ASN A 52 -5.27 -15.64 -22.65
C ASN A 52 -5.14 -15.01 -21.25
N ALA A 53 -3.96 -14.49 -20.94
CA ALA A 53 -3.69 -13.85 -19.64
C ALA A 53 -4.58 -12.61 -19.39
N ASP A 54 -4.99 -11.91 -20.44
CA ASP A 54 -5.84 -10.72 -20.36
C ASP A 54 -7.21 -11.01 -19.74
N THR A 55 -7.73 -12.24 -19.90
CA THR A 55 -9.02 -12.65 -19.33
C THR A 55 -8.97 -12.95 -17.82
N LEU A 56 -7.77 -13.07 -17.25
CA LEU A 56 -7.59 -13.41 -15.83
C LEU A 56 -7.73 -12.18 -14.91
N GLY A 57 -7.92 -10.98 -15.47
CA GLY A 57 -8.10 -9.77 -14.66
C GLY A 57 -6.87 -9.41 -13.84
N LEU A 58 -5.67 -9.72 -14.34
CA LEU A 58 -4.39 -9.39 -13.69
C LEU A 58 -4.23 -7.87 -13.45
N GLU A 59 -4.93 -7.04 -14.23
CA GLU A 59 -5.00 -5.59 -14.02
C GLU A 59 -5.60 -5.20 -12.65
N PHE A 60 -6.44 -6.06 -12.07
CA PHE A 60 -7.01 -5.85 -10.74
C PHE A 60 -6.07 -6.26 -9.59
N ALA A 61 -4.99 -7.01 -9.88
CA ALA A 61 -4.05 -7.46 -8.85
C ALA A 61 -3.34 -6.29 -8.17
N LEU A 62 -2.97 -5.25 -8.94
CA LEU A 62 -2.26 -4.09 -8.40
C LEU A 62 -3.12 -3.27 -7.44
N PRO A 63 -4.36 -2.84 -7.79
CA PRO A 63 -5.28 -2.22 -6.82
C PRO A 63 -5.55 -3.10 -5.59
N ALA A 64 -5.69 -4.42 -5.77
CA ALA A 64 -5.96 -5.35 -4.68
C ALA A 64 -4.83 -5.39 -3.63
N ILE A 65 -3.57 -5.34 -4.05
CA ILE A 65 -2.41 -5.29 -3.14
C ILE A 65 -2.47 -4.04 -2.26
N PHE A 66 -2.75 -2.87 -2.84
CA PHE A 66 -2.86 -1.63 -2.08
C PHE A 66 -4.01 -1.64 -1.07
N ILE A 67 -5.17 -2.21 -1.44
CA ILE A 67 -6.30 -2.38 -0.51
C ILE A 67 -5.94 -3.34 0.63
N GLY A 68 -5.23 -4.43 0.33
CA GLY A 68 -4.72 -5.36 1.33
C GLY A 68 -3.79 -4.68 2.34
N LEU A 69 -2.83 -3.89 1.85
CA LEU A 69 -1.91 -3.13 2.70
C LEU A 69 -2.63 -2.07 3.56
N LEU A 70 -3.60 -1.37 2.98
CA LEU A 70 -4.44 -0.41 3.70
C LEU A 70 -5.21 -1.09 4.83
N THR A 71 -5.83 -2.24 4.55
CA THR A 71 -6.62 -3.00 5.53
C THR A 71 -5.78 -3.44 6.73
N ILE A 72 -4.59 -4.01 6.47
CA ILE A 72 -3.65 -4.41 7.53
C ILE A 72 -3.23 -3.20 8.37
N SER A 73 -2.96 -2.06 7.72
CA SER A 73 -2.56 -0.82 8.39
C SER A 73 -3.63 -0.24 9.31
N ILE A 74 -4.91 -0.26 8.88
CA ILE A 74 -6.05 0.22 9.68
C ILE A 74 -6.26 -0.65 10.92
N VAL A 75 -6.24 -1.98 10.74
CA VAL A 75 -6.49 -2.94 11.83
C VAL A 75 -5.45 -2.80 12.95
N GLU A 76 -4.19 -2.52 12.60
CA GLU A 76 -3.11 -2.41 13.57
C GLU A 76 -3.11 -1.08 14.32
N ARG A 77 -3.58 0.02 13.71
CA ARG A 77 -3.64 1.34 14.35
C ARG A 77 -4.84 1.54 15.28
N GLN A 78 -5.92 0.79 15.11
CA GLN A 78 -7.15 0.88 15.93
C GLN A 78 -7.83 2.28 15.89
N ILE A 79 -7.50 3.15 14.92
CA ILE A 79 -8.09 4.50 14.75
C ILE A 79 -9.03 4.54 13.53
N ILE A 80 -9.84 3.49 13.38
CA ILE A 80 -10.68 3.22 12.20
C ILE A 80 -11.55 4.43 11.81
N ARG A 81 -12.05 5.19 12.78
CA ARG A 81 -12.91 6.37 12.52
C ARG A 81 -12.18 7.47 11.76
N ILE A 82 -10.92 7.75 12.10
CA ILE A 82 -10.15 8.81 11.44
C ILE A 82 -9.69 8.32 10.07
N ASP A 83 -9.26 7.06 9.97
CA ASP A 83 -8.83 6.47 8.69
C ASP A 83 -9.96 6.48 7.66
N LEU A 84 -11.20 6.17 8.08
CA LEU A 84 -12.38 6.27 7.20
C LEU A 84 -12.69 7.70 6.74
N ILE A 85 -12.59 8.68 7.66
CA ILE A 85 -12.82 10.10 7.31
C ILE A 85 -11.77 10.58 6.31
N VAL A 86 -10.49 10.27 6.57
CA VAL A 86 -9.38 10.66 5.68
C VAL A 86 -9.53 9.99 4.32
N SER A 87 -9.88 8.70 4.28
CA SER A 87 -10.12 7.98 3.04
C SER A 87 -11.28 8.59 2.24
N LEU A 88 -12.39 8.93 2.89
CA LEU A 88 -13.53 9.56 2.24
C LEU A 88 -13.16 10.95 1.68
N LEU A 89 -12.42 11.73 2.46
CA LEU A 89 -11.96 13.07 2.08
C LEU A 89 -11.00 13.00 0.89
N ALA A 90 -10.09 12.03 0.87
CA ALA A 90 -9.21 11.77 -0.27
C ALA A 90 -10.01 11.47 -1.55
N VAL A 91 -11.01 10.59 -1.48
CA VAL A 91 -11.86 10.25 -2.64
C VAL A 91 -12.60 11.49 -3.18
N LEU A 92 -13.17 12.30 -2.29
CA LEU A 92 -13.86 13.54 -2.68
C LEU A 92 -12.89 14.53 -3.35
N LEU A 93 -11.70 14.72 -2.78
CA LEU A 93 -10.69 15.61 -3.36
C LEU A 93 -10.21 15.13 -4.72
N VAL A 94 -9.99 13.82 -4.92
CA VAL A 94 -9.62 13.28 -6.23
C VAL A 94 -10.72 13.59 -7.25
N MET A 95 -11.99 13.37 -6.89
CA MET A 95 -13.12 13.59 -7.79
C MET A 95 -13.21 15.07 -8.22
N VAL A 96 -13.03 16.00 -7.28
CA VAL A 96 -13.05 17.45 -7.56
C VAL A 96 -11.83 17.88 -8.38
N CYS A 97 -10.61 17.45 -8.00
CA CYS A 97 -9.39 17.83 -8.69
C CYS A 97 -9.31 17.25 -10.11
N SER A 98 -9.85 16.04 -10.34
CA SER A 98 -9.84 15.39 -11.66
C SER A 98 -10.63 16.12 -12.74
N VAL A 99 -11.50 17.06 -12.36
CA VAL A 99 -12.24 17.90 -13.31
C VAL A 99 -11.33 18.94 -13.96
N TRP A 100 -10.26 19.36 -13.27
CA TRP A 100 -9.40 20.48 -13.69
C TRP A 100 -7.95 20.06 -13.96
N LEU A 101 -7.50 18.93 -13.41
CA LEU A 101 -6.11 18.44 -13.50
C LEU A 101 -6.06 17.02 -14.07
N SER A 102 -4.86 16.59 -14.49
CA SER A 102 -4.62 15.20 -14.89
C SER A 102 -4.85 14.24 -13.71
N SER A 103 -5.24 13.00 -14.01
CA SER A 103 -5.58 11.99 -13.00
C SER A 103 -4.43 11.77 -12.02
N SER A 104 -3.18 11.71 -12.50
CA SER A 104 -2.00 11.52 -11.66
C SER A 104 -1.76 12.69 -10.71
N LEU A 105 -1.89 13.93 -11.18
CA LEU A 105 -1.68 15.11 -10.33
C LEU A 105 -2.78 15.24 -9.28
N SER A 106 -4.02 14.95 -9.67
CA SER A 106 -5.19 14.97 -8.78
C SER A 106 -5.04 13.97 -7.63
N LEU A 107 -4.53 12.77 -7.92
CA LEU A 107 -4.24 11.75 -6.91
C LEU A 107 -3.19 12.23 -5.89
N ILE A 108 -2.09 12.82 -6.36
CA ILE A 108 -1.02 13.32 -5.48
C ILE A 108 -1.54 14.44 -4.58
N ILE A 109 -2.23 15.43 -5.15
CA ILE A 109 -2.73 16.58 -4.38
C ILE A 109 -3.77 16.12 -3.34
N ALA A 110 -4.72 15.27 -3.75
CA ALA A 110 -5.76 14.78 -2.87
C ALA A 110 -5.21 13.95 -1.71
N THR A 111 -4.24 13.06 -1.98
CA THR A 111 -3.64 12.22 -0.93
C THR A 111 -2.84 13.03 0.07
N VAL A 112 -2.04 14.01 -0.38
CA VAL A 112 -1.28 14.90 0.50
C VAL A 112 -2.21 15.77 1.35
N ALA A 113 -3.23 16.37 0.74
CA ALA A 113 -4.19 17.23 1.45
C ALA A 113 -5.01 16.44 2.48
N ALA A 114 -5.53 15.27 2.10
CA ALA A 114 -6.30 14.42 3.01
C ALA A 114 -5.44 13.90 4.18
N ALA A 115 -4.20 13.46 3.91
CA ALA A 115 -3.28 13.02 4.96
C ALA A 115 -2.94 14.15 5.94
N THR A 116 -2.73 15.36 5.42
CA THR A 116 -2.45 16.55 6.25
C THR A 116 -3.63 16.88 7.16
N MET A 117 -4.86 16.88 6.62
CA MET A 117 -6.07 17.08 7.42
C MET A 117 -6.24 15.98 8.48
N GLY A 118 -5.99 14.72 8.13
CA GLY A 118 -6.02 13.60 9.06
C GLY A 118 -5.06 13.79 10.24
N MET A 119 -3.83 14.23 9.97
CA MET A 119 -2.83 14.53 11.00
C MET A 119 -3.27 15.65 11.94
N VAL A 120 -3.87 16.73 11.42
CA VAL A 120 -4.41 17.82 12.24
C VAL A 120 -5.52 17.31 13.15
N VAL A 121 -6.43 16.49 12.63
CA VAL A 121 -7.53 15.90 13.44
C VAL A 121 -7.00 14.97 14.53
N ILE A 122 -5.89 14.26 14.30
CA ILE A 122 -5.26 13.38 15.29
C ILE A 122 -4.52 14.18 16.37
N GLN A 123 -3.80 15.24 16.02
CA GLN A 123 -3.01 16.02 16.98
C GLN A 123 -3.86 16.87 17.94
N TRP A 124 -5.08 17.24 17.52
CA TRP A 124 -5.99 18.08 18.32
C TRP A 124 -6.86 17.28 19.30
N LYS A 125 -6.54 16.02 19.54
CA LYS A 125 -7.26 15.10 20.42
C LYS A 125 -6.35 14.60 21.53
#